data_AF-A0AAV5NHS1-F1
#
_entry.id   AF-A0AAV5NHS1-F1
#
_cell.length_a   1.000
_cell.length_b   1.000
_cell.length_c   1.000
_cell.angle_alpha   90.00
_cell.angle_beta   90.00
_cell.angle_gamma   90.00
#
_symmetry.space_group_name_H-M   'P 1'
#
loop_
_entity.id
_entity.type
_entity.pdbx_description
1 polymer ?
#
loop_
_entity_poly.entity_id
_entity_poly.type
_entity_poly.pdbx_seq_one_letter_code
_entity_poly.pdbx_strand_id
1 'polypeptide(L)'
;MRAVAPIFGRVGHIALTPEGHRYIIHVLLNGLDGPITAGGAPYNSSMPSFHRLSDDEIARILTFVGGKEMAAGGPTFTAAEIAEERKHPLSPQEVLLERQKLEQQSPLP
;
A
#
# COMPACT_ATOMS: atom_id res chain seq x y z
N MET A 1 6.91 7.06 21.83
CA MET A 1 5.97 7.26 20.70
C MET A 1 6.24 6.16 19.68
N ARG A 2 5.20 5.46 19.19
CA ARG A 2 5.39 4.52 18.07
C ARG A 2 5.56 5.35 16.79
N ALA A 3 6.66 5.16 16.06
CA ALA A 3 6.90 5.88 14.82
C ALA A 3 5.97 5.36 13.71
N VAL A 4 5.39 6.26 12.93
CA VAL A 4 4.56 5.93 11.77
C VAL A 4 5.42 6.07 10.52
N ALA A 5 5.42 5.06 9.66
CA ALA A 5 6.16 5.10 8.41
C ALA A 5 5.63 6.24 7.52
N PRO A 6 6.51 7.00 6.85
CA PRO A 6 6.07 8.02 5.91
C PRO A 6 5.32 7.36 4.75
N ILE A 7 4.20 7.96 4.38
CA ILE A 7 3.41 7.55 3.21
C ILE A 7 3.82 8.31 1.96
N PHE A 8 4.15 9.60 2.08
CA PHE A 8 4.53 10.45 0.96
C PHE A 8 5.99 10.24 0.52
N GLY A 9 6.21 10.33 -0.79
CA GLY A 9 7.48 10.03 -1.45
C GLY A 9 7.74 8.53 -1.62
N ARG A 10 6.73 7.69 -1.43
CA ARG A 10 6.89 6.22 -1.40
C ARG A 10 5.72 5.48 -2.05
N VAL A 11 4.48 5.76 -1.62
CA VAL A 11 3.31 4.98 -2.04
C VAL A 11 3.07 5.09 -3.54
N GLY A 12 3.19 6.31 -4.09
CA GLY A 12 3.06 6.56 -5.52
C GLY A 12 4.12 5.80 -6.31
N HIS A 13 5.38 5.84 -5.88
CA HIS A 13 6.47 5.12 -6.53
C HIS A 13 6.30 3.59 -6.47
N ILE A 14 5.87 3.04 -5.34
CA ILE A 14 5.59 1.60 -5.21
C ILE A 14 4.49 1.18 -6.17
N ALA A 15 3.43 1.98 -6.30
CA ALA A 15 2.29 1.67 -7.14
C ALA A 15 2.52 1.85 -8.66
N LEU A 16 3.73 2.19 -9.11
CA LEU A 16 4.05 2.28 -10.54
C LEU A 16 4.27 0.92 -11.22
N THR A 17 4.46 -0.15 -10.44
CA THR A 17 4.52 -1.53 -10.98
C THR A 17 3.18 -2.24 -10.76
N PRO A 18 2.78 -3.18 -11.62
CA PRO A 18 1.54 -3.95 -11.41
C PRO A 18 1.47 -4.63 -10.04
N GLU A 19 2.59 -5.21 -9.59
CA GLU A 19 2.67 -5.91 -8.30
C GLU A 19 2.61 -4.92 -7.13
N GLY A 20 3.27 -3.78 -7.24
CA GLY A 20 3.24 -2.73 -6.22
C GLY A 20 1.88 -2.03 -6.14
N HIS A 21 1.20 -1.83 -7.27
CA HIS A 21 -0.16 -1.30 -7.32
C HIS A 21 -1.12 -2.19 -6.54
N ARG A 22 -1.09 -3.50 -6.80
CA ARG A 22 -1.88 -4.48 -6.06
C ARG A 22 -1.52 -4.51 -4.57
N TYR A 23 -0.24 -4.50 -4.22
CA TYR A 23 0.20 -4.48 -2.83
C TYR A 23 -0.34 -3.26 -2.06
N ILE A 24 -0.36 -2.06 -2.66
CA ILE A 24 -0.92 -0.87 -2.01
C ILE A 24 -2.42 -1.01 -1.75
N ILE A 25 -3.16 -1.67 -2.65
CA ILE A 25 -4.57 -2.05 -2.42
C ILE A 25 -4.67 -3.00 -1.22
N HIS A 26 -3.85 -4.04 -1.18
CA HIS A 26 -3.85 -5.01 -0.07
C HIS A 26 -3.52 -4.37 1.28
N VAL A 27 -2.56 -3.45 1.34
CA VAL A 27 -2.23 -2.72 2.58
C VAL A 27 -3.44 -1.98 3.12
N LEU A 28 -4.20 -1.27 2.26
CA LEU A 28 -5.34 -0.51 2.72
C LEU A 28 -6.54 -1.41 3.08
N LEU A 29 -6.78 -2.47 2.30
CA LEU A 29 -7.85 -3.43 2.57
C LEU A 29 -7.59 -4.28 3.81
N ASN A 30 -6.37 -4.76 4.02
CA ASN A 30 -6.08 -5.82 4.99
C ASN A 30 -5.22 -5.34 6.17
N GLY A 31 -4.59 -4.17 6.05
CA GLY A 31 -3.59 -3.70 7.00
C GLY A 31 -2.23 -4.37 6.78
N LEU A 32 -1.30 -4.08 7.68
CA LEU A 32 0.07 -4.60 7.64
C LEU A 32 0.58 -4.67 9.09
N ASP A 33 1.15 -5.80 9.49
CA ASP A 33 1.67 -5.98 10.85
C ASP A 33 3.07 -6.57 10.82
N GLY A 34 4.03 -5.84 11.40
CA GLY A 34 5.40 -6.31 11.61
C GLY A 34 6.48 -5.36 11.09
N PRO A 35 7.73 -5.83 11.04
CA PRO A 35 8.88 -5.00 10.74
C PRO A 35 9.03 -4.69 9.24
N ILE A 36 9.22 -3.42 8.90
CA ILE A 36 9.52 -2.93 7.55
C ILE A 36 10.63 -1.87 7.58
N THR A 37 11.29 -1.67 6.44
CA THR A 37 12.13 -0.49 6.19
C THR A 37 11.37 0.49 5.31
N ALA A 38 11.38 1.77 5.68
CA ALA A 38 10.68 2.83 4.96
C ALA A 38 11.49 4.13 4.99
N GLY A 39 11.84 4.69 3.82
CA GLY A 39 12.67 5.90 3.77
C GLY A 39 14.03 5.71 4.46
N GLY A 40 14.58 4.50 4.41
CA GLY A 40 15.84 4.13 5.07
C GLY A 40 15.77 3.93 6.59
N ALA A 41 14.60 4.07 7.22
CA ALA A 41 14.42 3.86 8.66
C ALA A 41 13.60 2.58 8.95
N PRO A 42 13.91 1.85 10.04
CA PRO A 42 13.15 0.69 10.46
C PRO A 42 11.87 1.08 11.21
N TYR A 43 10.77 0.37 10.93
CA TYR A 43 9.49 0.50 11.61
C TYR A 43 9.00 -0.90 12.00
N ASN A 44 8.44 -1.03 13.20
CA ASN A 44 7.80 -2.26 13.64
C ASN A 44 6.49 -1.89 14.33
N SER A 45 5.44 -1.77 13.52
CA SER A 45 4.13 -1.31 13.95
C SER A 45 3.03 -1.99 13.16
N SER A 46 1.80 -1.86 13.66
CA SER A 46 0.61 -2.39 13.03
C SER A 46 -0.15 -1.25 12.37
N MET A 47 -0.45 -1.41 11.08
CA MET A 47 -1.37 -0.58 10.32
C MET A 47 -2.74 -1.28 10.28
N PRO A 48 -3.79 -0.70 10.87
CA PRO A 48 -5.13 -1.25 10.79
C PRO A 48 -5.70 -1.27 9.36
N SER A 49 -6.56 -2.24 9.10
CA SER A 49 -7.36 -2.35 7.87
C SER A 49 -8.39 -1.22 7.74
N PHE A 50 -8.64 -0.79 6.50
CA PHE A 50 -9.70 0.14 6.11
C PHE A 50 -10.82 -0.57 5.33
N HIS A 51 -10.95 -1.90 5.42
CA HIS A 51 -11.94 -2.68 4.66
C HIS A 51 -13.40 -2.21 4.81
N ARG A 52 -13.70 -1.49 5.89
CA ARG A 52 -15.04 -0.95 6.18
C ARG A 52 -15.44 0.22 5.28
N LEU A 53 -14.49 0.82 4.56
CA LEU A 53 -14.77 1.80 3.51
C LEU A 53 -15.22 1.10 2.21
N SER A 54 -16.00 1.83 1.42
CA SER A 54 -16.40 1.37 0.09
C SER A 54 -15.23 1.33 -0.89
N ASP A 55 -15.37 0.58 -1.98
CA ASP A 55 -14.33 0.43 -3.00
C ASP A 55 -14.00 1.76 -3.68
N ASP A 56 -14.99 2.63 -3.90
CA ASP A 56 -14.80 3.98 -4.44
C ASP A 56 -14.02 4.89 -3.47
N GLU A 57 -14.32 4.83 -2.16
CA GLU A 57 -13.58 5.61 -1.17
C GLU A 57 -12.11 5.17 -1.08
N ILE A 58 -11.86 3.86 -1.07
CA ILE A 58 -10.49 3.31 -1.07
C ILE A 58 -9.75 3.73 -2.33
N ALA A 59 -10.36 3.59 -3.51
CA ALA A 59 -9.78 3.99 -4.79
C ALA A 59 -9.41 5.49 -4.82
N ARG A 60 -10.30 6.35 -4.30
CA ARG A 60 -10.04 7.81 -4.22
C ARG A 60 -8.90 8.14 -3.26
N ILE A 61 -8.84 7.48 -2.09
CA ILE A 61 -7.76 7.68 -1.13
C ILE A 61 -6.42 7.29 -1.74
N LEU A 62 -6.32 6.10 -2.35
CA LEU A 62 -5.08 5.61 -2.94
C LEU A 62 -4.64 6.48 -4.13
N THR A 63 -5.56 6.89 -4.98
CA THR A 63 -5.29 7.81 -6.10
C THR A 63 -4.80 9.16 -5.59
N PHE A 64 -5.41 9.71 -4.54
CA PHE A 64 -4.96 10.96 -3.95
C PHE A 64 -3.56 10.83 -3.33
N VAL A 65 -3.31 9.77 -2.55
CA VAL A 65 -2.01 9.56 -1.91
C VAL A 65 -0.91 9.34 -2.94
N GLY A 66 -1.12 8.43 -3.90
CA GLY A 66 -0.14 8.14 -4.94
C GLY A 66 0.08 9.32 -5.89
N GLY A 67 -0.98 10.02 -6.26
CA GLY A 67 -0.92 11.19 -7.13
C GLY A 67 -0.25 12.41 -6.49
N LYS A 68 -0.40 12.61 -5.17
CA LYS A 68 0.18 13.76 -4.47
C LYS A 68 1.72 13.79 -4.48
N GLU A 69 2.35 12.65 -4.71
CA GLU A 69 3.80 12.52 -4.80
C GLU A 69 4.38 12.92 -6.17
N MET A 70 3.52 13.06 -7.19
CA MET A 70 3.95 13.14 -8.58
C MET A 70 3.36 14.37 -9.27
N ALA A 71 4.21 15.19 -9.92
CA ALA A 71 3.76 16.38 -10.64
C ALA A 71 2.89 16.05 -11.87
N ALA A 72 3.10 14.87 -12.47
CA ALA A 72 2.28 14.29 -13.54
C ALA A 72 2.46 12.76 -13.57
N GLY A 73 1.45 12.02 -14.04
CA GLY A 73 1.55 10.57 -14.28
C GLY A 73 1.52 9.68 -13.03
N GLY A 74 0.86 10.13 -11.96
CA GLY A 74 0.67 9.32 -10.75
C GLY A 74 -0.23 8.09 -10.97
N PRO A 75 -0.11 7.05 -10.14
CA PRO A 75 -0.95 5.87 -10.22
C PRO A 75 -2.42 6.24 -9.94
N THR A 76 -3.33 5.62 -10.70
CA THR A 76 -4.78 5.78 -10.53
C THR A 76 -5.37 4.44 -10.13
N PHE A 77 -6.16 4.43 -9.08
CA PHE A 77 -6.84 3.23 -8.59
C PHE A 77 -8.31 3.32 -8.94
N THR A 78 -8.92 2.20 -9.30
CA THR A 78 -10.35 2.14 -9.64
C THR A 78 -11.12 1.29 -8.63
N ALA A 79 -12.41 1.60 -8.43
CA ALA A 79 -13.27 0.80 -7.57
C ALA A 79 -13.35 -0.67 -8.02
N ALA A 80 -13.24 -0.94 -9.32
CA ALA A 80 -13.21 -2.30 -9.85
C ALA A 80 -11.97 -3.07 -9.39
N GLU A 81 -10.78 -2.46 -9.41
CA GLU A 81 -9.55 -3.08 -8.89
C GLU A 81 -9.68 -3.39 -7.39
N ILE A 82 -10.21 -2.44 -6.60
CA ILE A 82 -10.43 -2.67 -5.17
C ILE A 82 -11.42 -3.82 -4.95
N ALA A 83 -12.51 -3.85 -5.71
CA ALA A 83 -13.53 -4.89 -5.62
C ALA A 83 -12.97 -6.28 -5.99
N GLU A 84 -12.09 -6.36 -6.98
CA GLU A 84 -11.41 -7.61 -7.33
C GLU A 84 -10.50 -8.08 -6.20
N GLU A 85 -9.61 -7.25 -5.68
CA GLU A 85 -8.70 -7.66 -4.61
C GLU A 85 -9.42 -7.94 -3.29
N ARG A 86 -10.56 -7.30 -3.03
CA ARG A 86 -11.41 -7.58 -1.86
C ARG A 86 -11.94 -9.03 -1.84
N LYS A 87 -12.03 -9.70 -2.99
CA LYS A 87 -12.42 -11.13 -3.07
C LYS A 87 -11.31 -12.06 -2.56
N HIS A 88 -10.11 -11.53 -2.34
CA HIS A 88 -8.92 -12.26 -1.94
C HIS A 88 -8.38 -11.70 -0.61
N PRO A 89 -9.11 -11.89 0.51
CA PRO A 89 -8.68 -11.35 1.80
C PRO A 89 -7.34 -11.94 2.22
N LEU A 90 -6.47 -11.07 2.76
CA LEU A 90 -5.16 -11.44 3.28
C LEU A 90 -5.10 -11.12 4.77
N SER A 91 -4.31 -11.88 5.52
CA SER A 91 -3.87 -11.48 6.85
C SER A 91 -2.83 -10.36 6.77
N PRO A 92 -2.68 -9.50 7.79
CA PRO A 92 -1.62 -8.50 7.84
C PRO A 92 -0.20 -9.07 7.67
N GLN A 93 0.00 -10.32 8.09
CA GLN A 93 1.28 -11.04 7.91
C GLN A 93 1.49 -11.47 6.45
N GLU A 94 0.45 -11.87 5.73
CA GLU A 94 0.55 -12.16 4.30
C GLU A 94 0.86 -10.91 3.48
N VAL A 95 0.31 -9.75 3.85
CA VAL A 95 0.68 -8.46 3.23
C VAL A 95 2.14 -8.11 3.51
N LEU A 96 2.65 -8.39 4.73
CA LEU A 96 4.08 -8.25 5.03
C LEU A 96 4.94 -9.16 4.14
N LEU A 97 4.53 -10.42 3.94
CA LEU A 97 5.24 -11.34 3.04
C LEU A 97 5.20 -10.85 1.58
N GLU A 98 4.08 -10.30 1.12
CA GLU A 98 3.98 -9.67 -0.20
C GLU A 98 4.96 -8.51 -0.33
N ARG A 99 5.05 -7.63 0.68
CA ARG A 99 6.03 -6.55 0.72
C ARG A 99 7.46 -7.08 0.56
N GLN A 100 7.83 -8.10 1.32
CA GLN A 100 9.17 -8.67 1.29
C GLN A 100 9.51 -9.25 -0.10
N LYS A 101 8.53 -9.87 -0.77
CA LYS A 101 8.69 -10.33 -2.15
C LYS A 101 8.92 -9.16 -3.10
N LEU A 102 8.19 -8.06 -2.94
CA LEU A 102 8.42 -6.85 -3.75
C LEU A 102 9.82 -6.28 -3.53
N GLU A 103 10.27 -6.16 -2.28
CA GLU A 103 11.61 -5.66 -1.95
C GLU A 103 12.73 -6.52 -2.58
N GLN A 104 12.52 -7.83 -2.73
CA GLN A 104 13.46 -8.74 -3.40
C GLN A 104 13.50 -8.55 -4.92
N GLN A 105 12.38 -8.15 -5.53
CA GLN A 105 12.29 -7.90 -6.97
C GLN A 105 12.83 -6.52 -7.34
N SER A 106 12.45 -5.51 -6.56
CA SER A 106 12.91 -4.13 -6.70
C SER A 106 12.93 -3.47 -5.31
N PRO A 107 14.07 -2.91 -4.88
CA PRO A 107 14.14 -2.22 -3.59
C PRO A 107 13.06 -1.16 -3.48
N LEU A 108 12.25 -1.23 -2.41
CA LEU A 108 11.23 -0.24 -2.14
C LEU A 108 11.84 1.02 -1.51
N PRO A 109 11.32 2.22 -1.82
CA PRO A 109 11.76 3.47 -1.20
C PRO A 109 11.39 3.55 0.29
#